data_AF-A0A5R2N4T9-F1
#
_entry.id   AF-A0A5R2N4T9-F1
#
_cell.length_a   1.000
_cell.length_b   1.000
_cell.length_c   1.000
_cell.angle_alpha   90.00
_cell.angle_beta   90.00
_cell.angle_gamma   90.00
#
_symmetry.space_group_name_H-M   'P 1'
#
loop_
_entity.id
_entity.type
_entity.pdbx_description
1 polymer ?
#
loop_
_entity_poly.entity_id
_entity_poly.type
_entity_poly.pdbx_seq_one_letter_code
_entity_poly.pdbx_strand_id
1 'polypeptide(L)'
;QDWIWQPGGFGVFDPGINALSIATYILPAMYITSAVLDFPENRDAPIAAQVAFHAANGSDVTMDLDWLQTGPQSWDILADTDAGQMVLSGGGSKLAVDGRVVHEEPEAEYPMLYRRFAEIVHAGVSDVDLAPLQHVADAFMLGKRNVVEAFFD
;
A
#
# COMPACT_ATOMS: atom_id res chain seq x y z
N GLN A 1 -11.85 5.41 14.51
CA GLN A 1 -11.22 4.14 14.99
C GLN A 1 -9.95 4.48 15.78
N ASP A 2 -10.02 4.54 17.11
CA ASP A 2 -8.93 5.15 17.90
C ASP A 2 -7.58 4.42 17.85
N TRP A 3 -7.60 3.10 17.69
CA TRP A 3 -6.40 2.26 17.70
C TRP A 3 -5.42 2.62 16.56
N ILE A 4 -5.91 3.09 15.43
CA ILE A 4 -5.12 3.48 14.24
C ILE A 4 -4.14 4.62 14.58
N TRP A 5 -4.55 5.49 15.51
CA TRP A 5 -3.77 6.65 15.91
C TRP A 5 -2.82 6.40 17.08
N GLN A 6 -2.82 5.20 17.65
CA GLN A 6 -1.92 4.81 18.75
C GLN A 6 -0.55 4.39 18.21
N PRO A 7 0.50 4.39 19.05
CA PRO A 7 1.77 3.76 18.69
C PRO A 7 1.58 2.31 18.24
N GLY A 8 2.02 2.01 17.01
CA GLY A 8 1.82 0.69 16.37
C GLY A 8 0.50 0.54 15.61
N GLY A 9 -0.36 1.56 15.58
CA GLY A 9 -1.61 1.57 14.82
C GLY A 9 -1.47 1.95 13.34
N PHE A 10 -0.26 2.30 12.91
CA PHE A 10 0.15 2.62 11.53
C PHE A 10 -0.47 3.87 10.88
N GLY A 11 -1.58 4.41 11.40
CA GLY A 11 -2.20 5.58 10.79
C GLY A 11 -2.67 5.27 9.38
N VAL A 12 -2.36 6.16 8.44
CA VAL A 12 -2.68 5.98 7.02
C VAL A 12 -1.99 4.76 6.38
N PHE A 13 -0.96 4.19 6.99
CA PHE A 13 -0.35 2.94 6.51
C PHE A 13 -1.18 1.69 6.84
N ASP A 14 -2.22 1.76 7.67
CA ASP A 14 -3.16 0.64 7.87
C ASP A 14 -3.85 0.24 6.55
N PRO A 15 -4.53 1.14 5.82
CA PRO A 15 -4.98 0.84 4.47
C PRO A 15 -3.81 0.84 3.47
N GLY A 16 -2.77 1.65 3.70
CA GLY A 16 -1.64 1.78 2.77
C GLY A 16 -0.80 0.52 2.59
N ILE A 17 -0.71 -0.33 3.62
CA ILE A 17 0.03 -1.60 3.53
C ILE A 17 -0.61 -2.58 2.54
N ASN A 18 -1.91 -2.45 2.26
CA ASN A 18 -2.58 -3.25 1.23
C ASN A 18 -2.10 -2.87 -0.18
N ALA A 19 -1.87 -1.59 -0.45
CA ALA A 19 -1.26 -1.17 -1.70
C ALA A 19 0.18 -1.67 -1.82
N LEU A 20 0.94 -1.63 -0.71
CA LEU A 20 2.29 -2.18 -0.66
C LEU A 20 2.32 -3.70 -0.88
N SER A 21 1.37 -4.47 -0.33
CA SER A 21 1.33 -5.93 -0.51
C SER A 21 1.08 -6.34 -1.96
N ILE A 22 0.26 -5.56 -2.69
CA ILE A 22 0.09 -5.74 -4.13
C ILE A 22 1.37 -5.33 -4.87
N ALA A 23 1.90 -4.14 -4.56
CA ALA A 23 3.08 -3.60 -5.24
C ALA A 23 4.30 -4.51 -5.11
N THR A 24 4.60 -5.02 -3.92
CA THR A 24 5.73 -5.95 -3.69
C THR A 24 5.54 -7.30 -4.38
N TYR A 25 4.29 -7.69 -4.68
CA TYR A 25 4.00 -8.91 -5.40
C TYR A 25 4.14 -8.76 -6.93
N ILE A 26 3.77 -7.60 -7.48
CA ILE A 26 3.74 -7.39 -8.94
C ILE A 26 4.96 -6.66 -9.51
N LEU A 27 5.71 -5.94 -8.67
CA LEU A 27 6.91 -5.20 -9.08
C LEU A 27 8.20 -5.95 -8.67
N PRO A 28 9.33 -5.65 -9.33
CA PRO A 28 10.64 -6.05 -8.82
C PRO A 28 10.89 -5.50 -7.41
N ALA A 29 11.82 -6.12 -6.69
CA ALA A 29 12.21 -5.64 -5.36
C ALA A 29 12.52 -4.14 -5.37
N MET A 30 11.95 -3.41 -4.40
CA MET A 30 12.06 -1.96 -4.28
C MET A 30 12.60 -1.58 -2.91
N TYR A 31 13.08 -0.34 -2.77
CA TYR A 31 13.51 0.22 -1.49
C TYR A 31 13.18 1.70 -1.42
N ILE A 32 12.87 2.19 -0.23
CA ILE A 32 12.51 3.60 0.01
C ILE A 32 13.74 4.48 -0.16
N THR A 33 13.58 5.57 -0.91
CA THR A 33 14.60 6.59 -1.13
C THR A 33 14.29 7.86 -0.35
N SER A 34 13.01 8.15 -0.13
CA SER A 34 12.54 9.22 0.76
C SER A 34 11.11 8.97 1.21
N ALA A 35 10.77 9.46 2.40
CA ALA A 35 9.40 9.50 2.89
C ALA A 35 9.12 10.83 3.60
N VAL A 36 7.91 11.36 3.44
CA VAL A 36 7.37 12.48 4.21
C VAL A 36 6.11 11.99 4.88
N LEU A 37 6.03 12.19 6.20
CA LEU A 37 4.95 11.67 7.04
C LEU A 37 4.31 12.82 7.81
N ASP A 38 3.01 13.04 7.60
CA ASP A 38 2.28 14.11 8.26
C ASP A 38 1.54 13.56 9.49
N PHE A 39 1.89 14.05 10.68
CA PHE A 39 1.31 13.64 11.95
C PHE A 39 0.42 14.75 12.51
N PRO A 40 -0.87 14.51 12.76
CA PRO A 40 -1.70 15.46 13.52
C PRO A 40 -1.08 15.74 14.89
N GLU A 41 -1.11 17.00 15.34
CA GLU A 41 -0.50 17.39 16.63
C GLU A 41 -1.04 16.64 17.85
N ASN A 42 -2.25 16.07 17.75
CA ASN A 42 -2.94 15.33 18.81
C ASN A 42 -2.91 13.80 18.62
N ARG A 43 -2.15 13.26 17.66
CA ARG A 43 -2.09 11.81 17.34
C ARG A 43 -0.64 11.30 17.25
N ASP A 44 -0.47 9.99 17.42
CA ASP A 44 0.84 9.32 17.39
C ASP A 44 1.12 8.53 16.10
N ALA A 45 0.23 8.61 15.11
CA ALA A 45 0.37 7.95 13.81
C ALA A 45 0.08 8.94 12.66
N PRO A 46 0.67 8.74 11.47
CA PRO A 46 0.55 9.67 10.36
C PRO A 46 -0.85 9.63 9.74
N ILE A 47 -1.37 10.79 9.34
CA ILE A 47 -2.65 10.93 8.62
C ILE A 47 -2.47 10.96 7.10
N ALA A 48 -1.28 11.34 6.64
CA ALA A 48 -0.89 11.30 5.24
C ALA A 48 0.60 10.93 5.12
N ALA A 49 0.98 10.37 3.98
CA ALA A 49 2.36 10.05 3.67
C ALA A 49 2.63 10.15 2.16
N GLN A 50 3.80 10.65 1.81
CA GLN A 50 4.35 10.57 0.45
C GLN A 50 5.65 9.79 0.50
N VAL A 51 5.74 8.72 -0.27
CA VAL A 51 6.87 7.80 -0.26
C VAL A 51 7.40 7.61 -1.68
N ALA A 52 8.72 7.74 -1.83
CA ALA A 52 9.41 7.45 -3.08
C ALA A 52 10.29 6.21 -2.91
N PHE A 53 10.32 5.39 -3.95
CA PHE A 53 11.11 4.17 -4.01
C PHE A 53 11.93 4.12 -5.31
N HIS A 54 13.03 3.38 -5.27
CA HIS A 54 13.67 2.85 -6.46
C HIS A 54 13.49 1.33 -6.52
N ALA A 55 13.14 0.82 -7.69
CA ALA A 55 13.03 -0.61 -7.96
C ALA A 55 14.33 -1.18 -8.57
N ALA A 56 14.57 -2.48 -8.39
CA ALA A 56 15.79 -3.17 -8.84
C ALA A 56 15.99 -3.15 -10.37
N ASN A 57 14.93 -2.91 -11.13
CA ASN A 57 14.98 -2.71 -12.59
C ASN A 57 15.30 -1.27 -13.00
N GLY A 58 15.53 -0.36 -12.04
CA GLY A 58 15.83 1.05 -12.27
C GLY A 58 14.60 1.95 -12.42
N SER A 59 13.39 1.43 -12.23
CA SER A 59 12.16 2.24 -12.25
C SER A 59 11.98 3.04 -10.96
N ASP A 60 11.40 4.23 -11.08
CA ASP A 60 10.95 5.05 -9.96
C ASP A 60 9.50 4.68 -9.61
N VAL A 61 9.20 4.61 -8.31
CA VAL A 61 7.85 4.37 -7.81
C VAL A 61 7.52 5.43 -6.77
N THR A 62 6.32 6.00 -6.88
CA THR A 62 5.78 6.95 -5.90
C THR A 62 4.49 6.43 -5.31
N MET A 63 4.25 6.75 -4.05
CA MET A 63 3.07 6.36 -3.32
C MET A 63 2.58 7.54 -2.50
N ASP A 64 1.32 7.91 -2.71
CA ASP A 64 0.63 8.98 -1.99
C ASP A 64 -0.51 8.35 -1.17
N LEU A 65 -0.46 8.57 0.13
CA LEU A 65 -1.46 8.13 1.10
C LEU A 65 -2.08 9.36 1.75
N ASP A 66 -3.40 9.46 1.71
CA ASP A 66 -4.12 10.57 2.33
C ASP A 66 -5.43 10.11 2.96
N TRP A 67 -5.49 10.11 4.28
CA TRP A 67 -6.72 9.80 5.03
C TRP A 67 -7.78 10.92 4.91
N LEU A 68 -7.37 12.13 4.55
CA LEU A 68 -8.23 13.31 4.46
C LEU A 68 -8.88 13.45 3.08
N GLN A 69 -8.66 12.51 2.16
CA GLN A 69 -9.21 12.58 0.81
C GLN A 69 -10.74 12.75 0.85
N THR A 70 -11.19 13.89 0.34
CA THR A 70 -12.61 14.18 0.15
C THR A 70 -13.03 13.86 -1.28
N GLY A 71 -14.27 13.40 -1.46
CA GLY A 71 -14.80 13.01 -2.76
C GLY A 71 -14.63 11.51 -3.05
N PRO A 72 -14.56 11.12 -4.34
CA PRO A 72 -14.40 9.71 -4.71
C PRO A 72 -13.11 9.16 -4.12
N GLN A 73 -13.22 8.02 -3.45
CA GLN A 73 -12.08 7.29 -2.93
C GLN A 73 -11.32 6.63 -4.09
N SER A 74 -9.98 6.62 -4.02
CA SER A 74 -9.11 5.99 -5.01
C SER A 74 -8.22 4.97 -4.31
N TRP A 75 -8.11 3.80 -4.92
CA TRP A 75 -7.22 2.71 -4.49
C TRP A 75 -6.59 2.12 -5.73
N ASP A 76 -5.70 2.91 -6.33
CA ASP A 76 -5.20 2.68 -7.67
C ASP A 76 -3.67 2.53 -7.68
N ILE A 77 -3.18 1.58 -8.47
CA ILE A 77 -1.78 1.42 -8.83
C ILE A 77 -1.69 1.63 -10.34
N LEU A 78 -0.90 2.62 -10.75
CA LEU A 78 -0.69 2.97 -12.15
C LEU A 78 0.74 2.61 -12.54
N ALA A 79 0.91 2.03 -13.72
CA ALA A 79 2.22 1.75 -14.28
C ALA A 79 2.26 2.06 -15.77
N ASP A 80 3.15 2.97 -16.15
CA ASP A 80 3.47 3.23 -17.55
C ASP A 80 4.59 2.29 -18.00
N THR A 81 4.37 1.58 -19.10
CA THR A 81 5.31 0.60 -19.64
C THR A 81 5.59 0.86 -21.12
N ASP A 82 6.61 0.19 -21.67
CA ASP A 82 6.88 0.19 -23.12
C ASP A 82 5.80 -0.54 -23.93
N ALA A 83 4.96 -1.32 -23.27
CA ALA A 83 3.83 -2.06 -23.86
C ALA A 83 2.46 -1.38 -23.64
N GLY A 84 2.42 -0.19 -23.02
CA GLY A 84 1.18 0.53 -22.73
C GLY A 84 1.00 0.87 -21.25
N GLN A 85 -0.13 1.49 -20.92
CA GLN A 85 -0.47 1.89 -19.55
C GLN A 85 -1.31 0.82 -18.86
N MET A 86 -0.90 0.44 -17.65
CA MET A 86 -1.65 -0.42 -16.75
C MET A 86 -2.28 0.40 -15.63
N VAL A 87 -3.56 0.15 -15.36
CA VAL A 87 -4.29 0.69 -14.22
C VAL A 87 -4.93 -0.46 -13.46
N LEU A 88 -4.44 -0.71 -12.26
CA LEU A 88 -5.03 -1.63 -11.30
C LEU A 88 -5.80 -0.80 -10.27
N SER A 89 -7.12 -0.90 -10.24
CA SER A 89 -8.02 -0.03 -9.49
C SER A 89 -8.92 -0.81 -8.54
N GLY A 90 -9.61 -0.07 -7.66
CA GLY A 90 -10.55 -0.66 -6.71
C GLY A 90 -9.86 -1.65 -5.76
N GLY A 91 -8.63 -1.32 -5.33
CA GLY A 91 -7.85 -2.15 -4.41
C GLY A 91 -7.37 -3.47 -5.01
N GLY A 92 -7.24 -3.57 -6.34
CA GLY A 92 -6.80 -4.79 -7.03
C GLY A 92 -7.91 -5.58 -7.73
N SER A 93 -9.18 -5.17 -7.58
CA SER A 93 -10.32 -5.88 -8.17
C SER A 93 -10.50 -5.68 -9.67
N LYS A 94 -9.95 -4.61 -10.25
CA LYS A 94 -10.13 -4.26 -11.65
C LYS A 94 -8.82 -3.88 -12.33
N LEU A 95 -8.51 -4.55 -13.42
CA LEU A 95 -7.34 -4.28 -14.26
C LEU A 95 -7.76 -3.74 -15.62
N ALA A 96 -7.21 -2.60 -16.00
CA ALA A 96 -7.30 -2.03 -17.34
C ALA A 96 -5.91 -1.85 -17.96
N VAL A 97 -5.83 -2.09 -19.28
CA VAL A 97 -4.65 -1.85 -20.10
C VAL A 97 -5.05 -0.95 -21.25
N ASP A 98 -4.37 0.19 -21.41
CA ASP A 98 -4.68 1.24 -22.39
C ASP A 98 -6.17 1.64 -22.38
N GLY A 99 -6.73 1.80 -21.18
CA GLY A 99 -8.12 2.16 -20.95
C GLY A 99 -9.15 1.04 -21.21
N ARG A 100 -8.71 -0.15 -21.66
CA ARG A 100 -9.58 -1.32 -21.83
C ARG A 100 -9.50 -2.21 -20.61
N VAL A 101 -10.63 -2.44 -19.94
CA VAL A 101 -10.67 -3.43 -18.84
C VAL A 101 -10.47 -4.83 -19.41
N VAL A 102 -9.48 -5.52 -18.86
CA VAL A 102 -9.06 -6.88 -19.23
C VAL A 102 -9.36 -7.89 -18.13
N HIS A 103 -9.54 -7.43 -16.90
CA HIS A 103 -9.96 -8.25 -15.78
C HIS A 103 -10.86 -7.43 -14.83
N GLU A 104 -11.98 -8.01 -14.43
CA GLU A 104 -12.92 -7.48 -13.46
C GLU A 104 -13.74 -8.67 -12.96
N GLU A 105 -13.43 -9.13 -11.75
CA GLU A 105 -14.08 -10.29 -11.14
C GLU A 105 -14.63 -9.89 -9.76
N PRO A 106 -15.65 -10.61 -9.24
CA PRO A 106 -16.10 -10.39 -7.88
C PRO A 106 -14.96 -10.59 -6.87
N GLU A 107 -14.98 -9.78 -5.82
CA GLU A 107 -14.02 -9.88 -4.72
C GLU A 107 -14.09 -11.27 -4.07
N ALA A 108 -12.95 -11.96 -4.04
CA ALA A 108 -12.81 -13.30 -3.47
C ALA A 108 -11.58 -13.43 -2.57
N GLU A 109 -11.08 -12.32 -2.03
CA GLU A 109 -9.82 -12.24 -1.28
C GLU A 109 -9.79 -13.24 -0.10
N TYR A 110 -10.72 -13.12 0.85
CA TYR A 110 -10.76 -14.00 2.03
C TYR A 110 -10.93 -15.49 1.67
N PRO A 111 -11.85 -15.90 0.77
CA PRO A 111 -11.89 -17.28 0.29
C PRO A 111 -10.55 -17.78 -0.27
N MET A 112 -9.82 -16.94 -1.01
CA MET A 112 -8.50 -17.29 -1.56
C MET A 112 -7.43 -17.37 -0.49
N LEU A 113 -7.46 -16.52 0.55
CA LEU A 113 -6.57 -16.63 1.71
C LEU A 113 -6.76 -17.98 2.43
N TYR A 114 -8.00 -18.41 2.67
CA TYR A 114 -8.26 -19.72 3.29
C TYR A 114 -7.82 -20.89 2.42
N ARG A 115 -7.97 -20.77 1.10
CA ARG A 115 -7.46 -21.76 0.15
C ARG A 115 -5.94 -21.87 0.24
N ARG A 116 -5.23 -20.74 0.18
CA ARG A 116 -3.77 -20.70 0.32
C ARG A 116 -3.32 -21.26 1.66
N PHE A 117 -4.02 -20.90 2.74
CA PHE A 117 -3.72 -21.40 4.08
C PHE A 117 -3.86 -22.93 4.18
N ALA A 118 -4.93 -23.51 3.63
CA ALA A 118 -5.12 -24.95 3.58
C ALA A 118 -4.03 -25.66 2.75
N GLU A 119 -3.64 -25.07 1.61
CA GLU A 119 -2.58 -25.57 0.74
C GLU A 119 -1.22 -25.64 1.48
N ILE A 120 -0.81 -24.57 2.17
CA ILE A 120 0.48 -24.53 2.86
C ILE A 120 0.52 -25.40 4.12
N VAL A 121 -0.61 -25.52 4.83
CA VAL A 121 -0.75 -26.45 5.97
C VAL A 121 -0.59 -27.89 5.51
N HIS A 122 -1.23 -28.27 4.40
CA HIS A 122 -1.08 -29.62 3.85
C HIS A 122 0.35 -29.90 3.37
N ALA A 123 1.01 -28.90 2.77
CA ALA A 123 2.39 -29.00 2.33
C ALA A 123 3.42 -28.95 3.47
N GLY A 124 3.01 -28.58 4.70
CA GLY A 124 3.91 -28.43 5.85
C GLY A 124 4.90 -27.28 5.70
N VAL A 125 4.51 -26.22 4.99
CA VAL A 125 5.35 -25.03 4.74
C VAL A 125 4.72 -23.78 5.35
N SER A 126 5.54 -22.78 5.62
CA SER A 126 5.09 -21.45 6.01
C SER A 126 5.15 -20.49 4.83
N ASP A 127 4.20 -19.56 4.80
CA ASP A 127 4.17 -18.45 3.84
C ASP A 127 4.21 -17.15 4.65
N VAL A 128 5.39 -16.52 4.70
CA VAL A 128 5.66 -15.35 5.54
C VAL A 128 6.46 -14.36 4.71
N ASP A 129 5.73 -13.52 3.98
CA ASP A 129 6.31 -12.35 3.31
C ASP A 129 6.19 -11.12 4.21
N LEU A 130 7.34 -10.54 4.56
CA LEU A 130 7.43 -9.34 5.39
C LEU A 130 7.70 -8.07 4.59
N ALA A 131 7.89 -8.16 3.25
CA ALA A 131 8.26 -7.02 2.43
C ALA A 131 7.31 -5.81 2.60
N PRO A 132 5.97 -5.97 2.63
CA PRO A 132 5.06 -4.84 2.82
C PRO A 132 5.25 -4.15 4.17
N LEU A 133 5.36 -4.95 5.25
CA LEU A 133 5.57 -4.44 6.60
C LEU A 133 6.96 -3.81 6.75
N GLN A 134 7.98 -4.36 6.08
CA GLN A 134 9.31 -3.79 6.06
C GLN A 134 9.29 -2.40 5.41
N HIS A 135 8.56 -2.20 4.31
CA HIS A 135 8.40 -0.87 3.72
C HIS A 135 7.68 0.12 4.63
N VAL A 136 6.66 -0.31 5.37
CA VAL A 136 6.06 0.54 6.41
C VAL A 136 7.11 0.91 7.47
N ALA A 137 7.85 -0.07 7.99
CA ALA A 137 8.89 0.19 8.98
C ALA A 137 9.99 1.14 8.46
N ASP A 138 10.45 0.94 7.21
CA ASP A 138 11.43 1.78 6.55
C ASP A 138 10.91 3.21 6.34
N ALA A 139 9.62 3.39 6.00
CA ALA A 139 9.00 4.70 5.88
C ALA A 139 9.01 5.44 7.23
N PHE A 140 8.66 4.76 8.33
CA PHE A 140 8.74 5.34 9.68
C PHE A 140 10.19 5.61 10.12
N MET A 141 11.15 4.80 9.69
CA MET A 141 12.57 4.95 10.03
C MET A 141 13.25 6.10 9.27
N LEU A 142 12.95 6.26 7.98
CA LEU A 142 13.58 7.23 7.08
C LEU A 142 12.78 8.54 6.96
N GLY A 143 11.50 8.51 7.34
CA GLY A 143 10.54 9.56 7.03
C GLY A 143 10.84 10.88 7.73
N LYS A 144 10.80 11.97 6.97
CA LYS A 144 10.71 13.31 7.54
C LYS A 144 9.31 13.47 8.15
N ARG A 145 9.25 13.60 9.48
CA ARG A 145 8.02 13.91 10.19
C ARG A 145 7.67 15.40 10.09
N ASN A 146 6.47 15.70 9.61
CA ASN A 146 5.85 17.00 9.76
C ASN A 146 4.73 16.91 10.81
N VAL A 147 4.49 18.01 11.52
CA VAL A 147 3.33 18.14 12.40
C VAL A 147 2.29 18.98 11.68
N VAL A 148 1.07 18.47 11.61
CA VAL A 148 -0.09 19.13 10.99
C VAL A 148 -1.20 19.40 12.01
N GLU A 149 -2.28 20.05 11.59
CA GLU A 149 -3.41 20.39 12.46
C GLU A 149 -3.99 19.17 13.17
N ALA A 150 -4.56 19.40 14.35
CA ALA A 150 -5.20 18.35 15.13
C ALA A 150 -6.33 17.67 14.34
N PHE A 151 -6.40 16.35 14.44
CA PHE A 151 -7.43 15.55 13.80
C PHE A 151 -8.48 15.10 14.80
N PHE A 152 -9.73 15.43 14.51
CA PHE A 152 -10.93 15.04 15.25
C PHE A 152 -11.85 14.31 14.26
N ASP A 153 -12.12 13.03 14.54
CA ASP A 153 -12.98 12.13 13.75
C ASP A 153 -14.45 12.60 13.79
#